data_AF-A0AAW1UAR5-F1
#
_entry.id   AF-A0AAW1UAR5-F1
#
_cell.length_a   1.000
_cell.length_b   1.000
_cell.length_c   1.000
_cell.angle_alpha   90.00
_cell.angle_beta   90.00
_cell.angle_gamma   90.00
#
_symmetry.space_group_name_H-M   'P 1'
#
loop_
_entity.id
_entity.type
_entity.pdbx_description
1 polymer ?
#
loop_
_entity_poly.entity_id
_entity_poly.type
_entity_poly.pdbx_seq_one_letter_code
_entity_poly.pdbx_strand_id
1 'polypeptide(L)'
;MDNKLFKFASKCPNAGVTADFLDLLMFGIYSSNMEGFLLNDLTKKGLEKFGQSIEMSYSTIQELLLKYVTKYGQSITYHLAELRGMVRLKHKYDVIGILESDVSEAILSTGAFLIKAGEMHQIINQSIINYKAFFRWLYTAIMHLLEEQIPPEIPKMTQQDLAYITEFFQNFDYIDKESNKRKGFIMERLGQYLSDTPLTLPPKMSGNEWSAFLRENNCLTNDSMILKHNNNMSLVQQFNKLRNDVTKMFSPPEKEMGNHFQKMIIFNCFAFSTQMKMSNINLSADSVLFSFLKSSHQLTLLEISFKKCGFHTRSGNFYFSNEHVGNVQEISDNMFYSPSILSLLLQDHTNQTSILYQFPITFALDNLTDIDILNRSLNNNFIPSINGSNIAPKVLKDVEMIVTQLAVSGTRKVGIVLSENKRKVKLFEMEGEEEDDEDADMSMNTTSPRISEVSDAIMQET
;
A
#
# COMPACT_ATOMS: atom_id res chain seq x y z
N MET A 1 -8.03 29.84 17.29
CA MET A 1 -8.67 30.50 18.45
C MET A 1 -7.73 30.53 19.64
N ASP A 2 -7.08 29.40 19.93
CA ASP A 2 -6.12 29.20 21.02
C ASP A 2 -5.00 30.24 21.04
N ASN A 3 -4.42 30.62 19.89
CA ASN A 3 -3.41 31.70 19.87
C ASN A 3 -3.93 33.08 20.29
N LYS A 4 -5.22 33.39 20.02
CA LYS A 4 -5.83 34.66 20.47
C LYS A 4 -6.15 34.60 21.96
N LEU A 5 -6.68 33.47 22.44
CA LEU A 5 -6.98 33.25 23.86
C LEU A 5 -5.70 33.11 24.70
N PHE A 6 -4.62 32.57 24.15
CA PHE A 6 -3.30 32.53 24.79
C PHE A 6 -2.70 33.93 24.93
N LYS A 7 -2.80 34.77 23.90
CA LYS A 7 -2.41 36.19 23.95
C LYS A 7 -3.26 37.01 24.93
N PHE A 8 -4.51 36.63 25.13
CA PHE A 8 -5.38 37.21 26.16
C PHE A 8 -4.97 36.71 27.55
N ALA A 9 -4.74 35.41 27.71
CA ALA A 9 -4.28 34.77 28.94
C ALA A 9 -2.98 35.37 29.47
N SER A 10 -2.06 35.76 28.57
CA SER A 10 -0.80 36.41 28.96
C SER A 10 -0.98 37.87 29.43
N LYS A 11 -2.12 38.50 29.16
CA LYS A 11 -2.46 39.86 29.59
C LYS A 11 -3.29 39.89 30.89
N CYS A 12 -3.87 38.76 31.31
CA CYS A 12 -4.68 38.67 32.54
C CYS A 12 -3.81 38.42 33.79
N PRO A 13 -4.05 39.14 34.91
CA PRO A 13 -3.41 38.85 36.19
C PRO A 13 -3.86 37.51 36.79
N ASN A 14 -3.31 37.13 37.95
CA ASN A 14 -3.36 35.79 38.58
C ASN A 14 -4.71 35.03 38.62
N ALA A 15 -5.86 35.68 38.37
CA ALA A 15 -7.21 35.09 38.38
C ALA A 15 -7.58 34.21 37.16
N GLY A 16 -6.77 34.18 36.09
CA GLY A 16 -6.96 33.25 34.97
C GLY A 16 -8.08 33.66 33.99
N VAL A 17 -8.02 33.15 32.76
CA VAL A 17 -8.96 33.48 31.67
C VAL A 17 -10.38 33.02 32.01
N THR A 18 -10.51 31.87 32.69
CA THR A 18 -11.79 31.30 33.08
C THR A 18 -12.59 32.22 34.01
N ALA A 19 -11.93 32.92 34.94
CA ALA A 19 -12.61 33.84 35.85
C ALA A 19 -13.25 35.02 35.10
N ASP A 20 -12.51 35.65 34.18
CA ASP A 20 -13.04 36.75 33.36
C ASP A 20 -14.25 36.31 32.50
N PHE A 21 -14.21 35.10 31.93
CA PHE A 21 -15.34 34.56 31.17
C PHE A 21 -16.53 34.17 32.06
N LEU A 22 -16.30 33.68 33.28
CA LEU A 22 -17.35 33.38 34.25
C LEU A 22 -18.01 34.63 34.81
N ASP A 23 -17.24 35.69 35.10
CA ASP A 23 -17.77 36.98 35.55
C ASP A 23 -18.65 37.61 34.47
N LEU A 24 -18.23 37.52 33.20
CA LEU A 24 -19.04 37.92 32.06
C LEU A 24 -20.32 37.08 31.94
N LEU A 25 -20.24 35.76 32.15
CA LEU A 25 -21.38 34.84 32.05
C LEU A 25 -22.42 35.09 33.15
N MET A 26 -21.95 35.25 34.39
CA MET A 26 -22.80 35.28 35.59
C MET A 26 -23.32 36.68 35.90
N PHE A 27 -22.47 37.71 35.74
CA PHE A 27 -22.77 39.07 36.18
C PHE A 27 -22.86 40.07 35.02
N GLY A 28 -22.41 39.69 33.82
CA GLY A 28 -22.30 40.62 32.69
C GLY A 28 -21.20 41.68 32.89
N ILE A 29 -20.32 41.49 33.87
CA ILE A 29 -19.22 42.41 34.18
C ILE A 29 -17.99 41.97 33.37
N TYR A 30 -17.26 42.93 32.82
CA TYR A 30 -16.05 42.68 32.05
C TYR A 30 -14.93 43.63 32.47
N SER A 31 -13.69 43.14 32.40
CA SER A 31 -12.50 43.97 32.59
C SER A 31 -12.17 44.76 31.32
N SER A 32 -11.42 45.87 31.44
CA SER A 32 -10.98 46.65 30.27
C SER A 32 -10.15 45.81 29.27
N ASN A 33 -9.41 44.81 29.79
CA ASN A 33 -8.69 43.85 28.95
C ASN A 33 -9.64 42.94 28.16
N MET A 34 -10.73 42.49 28.79
CA MET A 34 -11.75 41.64 28.15
C MET A 34 -12.53 42.42 27.08
N GLU A 35 -12.89 43.66 27.35
CA GLU A 35 -13.52 44.56 26.37
C GLU A 35 -12.63 44.75 25.14
N GLY A 36 -11.35 45.10 25.34
CA GLY A 36 -10.38 45.23 24.25
C GLY A 36 -10.19 43.94 23.46
N PHE A 37 -10.21 42.78 24.13
CA PHE A 37 -10.13 41.48 23.48
C PHE A 37 -11.37 41.17 22.61
N LEU A 38 -12.58 41.36 23.16
CA LEU A 38 -13.83 41.04 22.47
C LEU A 38 -14.06 41.96 21.27
N LEU A 39 -13.81 43.27 21.42
CA LEU A 39 -14.07 44.27 20.40
C LEU A 39 -12.96 44.36 19.34
N ASN A 40 -11.68 44.31 19.74
CA ASN A 40 -10.56 44.55 18.82
C ASN A 40 -9.86 43.28 18.35
N ASP A 41 -9.60 42.32 19.25
CA ASP A 41 -8.84 41.11 18.91
C ASP A 41 -9.73 40.02 18.29
N LEU A 42 -10.91 39.77 18.85
CA LEU A 42 -11.83 38.74 18.38
C LEU A 42 -12.76 39.27 17.28
N THR A 43 -13.45 40.39 17.53
CA THR A 43 -14.44 41.06 16.66
C THR A 43 -15.66 40.18 16.34
N LYS A 44 -16.81 40.80 16.03
CA LYS A 44 -18.04 40.10 15.57
C LYS A 44 -17.77 39.19 14.36
N LYS A 45 -17.21 39.77 13.28
CA LYS A 45 -16.88 39.05 12.04
C LYS A 45 -15.85 37.95 12.25
N GLY A 46 -14.89 38.17 13.16
CA GLY A 46 -13.91 37.15 13.49
C GLY A 46 -14.54 35.98 14.23
N LEU A 47 -15.46 36.23 15.17
CA LEU A 47 -16.18 35.19 15.90
C LEU A 47 -17.01 34.29 14.97
N GLU A 48 -17.77 34.87 14.05
CA GLU A 48 -18.56 34.13 13.05
C GLU A 48 -17.68 33.23 12.18
N LYS A 49 -16.58 33.79 11.64
CA LYS A 49 -15.62 33.02 10.84
C LYS A 49 -14.98 31.88 11.62
N PHE A 50 -14.63 32.10 12.89
CA PHE A 50 -14.08 31.04 13.73
C PHE A 50 -15.10 29.95 14.04
N GLY A 51 -16.34 30.33 14.36
CA GLY A 51 -17.42 29.38 14.61
C GLY A 51 -17.64 28.45 13.41
N GLN A 52 -17.78 29.03 12.22
CA GLN A 52 -17.93 28.28 10.97
C GLN A 52 -16.72 27.38 10.67
N SER A 53 -15.50 27.89 10.86
CA SER A 53 -14.27 27.12 10.61
C SER A 53 -14.13 25.92 11.56
N ILE A 54 -14.45 26.10 12.85
CA ILE A 54 -14.41 25.01 13.84
C ILE A 54 -15.49 23.98 13.53
N GLU A 55 -16.72 24.42 13.26
CA GLU A 55 -17.83 23.51 12.92
C GLU A 55 -17.53 22.68 11.67
N MET A 56 -17.02 23.31 10.62
CA MET A 56 -16.62 22.60 9.39
C MET A 56 -15.51 21.59 9.68
N SER A 57 -14.47 21.99 10.42
CA SER A 57 -13.34 21.11 10.74
C SER A 57 -13.78 19.88 11.53
N TYR A 58 -14.59 20.07 12.57
CA TYR A 58 -15.12 18.96 13.37
C TYR A 58 -16.05 18.05 12.56
N SER A 59 -16.89 18.61 11.69
CA SER A 59 -17.77 17.83 10.81
C SER A 59 -16.95 16.97 9.82
N THR A 60 -15.92 17.56 9.20
CA THR A 60 -15.01 16.82 8.31
C THR A 60 -14.25 15.72 9.07
N ILE A 61 -13.71 16.00 10.26
CA ILE A 61 -13.00 14.99 11.06
C ILE A 61 -13.95 13.86 11.46
N GLN A 62 -15.18 14.19 11.85
CA GLN A 62 -16.20 13.20 12.19
C GLN A 62 -16.53 12.30 10.99
N GLU A 63 -16.72 12.88 9.81
CA GLU A 63 -16.96 12.12 8.58
C GLU A 63 -15.77 11.20 8.27
N LEU A 64 -14.54 11.71 8.35
CA LEU A 64 -13.34 10.92 8.11
C LEU A 64 -13.23 9.73 9.08
N LEU A 65 -13.48 9.98 10.37
CA LEU A 65 -13.47 8.96 11.42
C LEU A 65 -14.49 7.85 11.13
N LEU A 66 -15.74 8.20 10.85
CA LEU A 66 -16.79 7.22 10.61
C LEU A 66 -16.62 6.48 9.28
N LYS A 67 -16.30 7.21 8.20
CA LYS A 67 -16.28 6.68 6.83
C LYS A 67 -15.04 5.86 6.53
N TYR A 68 -13.90 6.20 7.12
CA TYR A 68 -12.63 5.54 6.82
C TYR A 68 -12.08 4.77 8.02
N VAL A 69 -11.91 5.41 9.18
CA VAL A 69 -11.24 4.81 10.33
C VAL A 69 -12.06 3.66 10.93
N THR A 70 -13.35 3.89 11.21
CA THR A 70 -14.24 2.87 11.75
C THR A 70 -14.46 1.73 10.76
N LYS A 71 -14.65 2.05 9.46
CA LYS A 71 -14.80 1.03 8.41
C LYS A 71 -13.55 0.17 8.27
N TYR A 72 -12.36 0.76 8.35
CA TYR A 72 -11.10 0.02 8.35
C TYR A 72 -11.04 -0.95 9.54
N GLY A 73 -11.36 -0.48 10.76
CA GLY A 73 -11.39 -1.35 11.93
C GLY A 73 -12.40 -2.49 11.83
N GLN A 74 -13.57 -2.26 11.22
CA GLN A 74 -14.57 -3.31 10.97
C GLN A 74 -14.08 -4.32 9.92
N SER A 75 -13.53 -3.85 8.80
CA SER A 75 -13.01 -4.71 7.73
C SER A 75 -11.84 -5.57 8.19
N ILE A 76 -10.89 -5.00 8.94
CA ILE A 76 -9.76 -5.79 9.46
C ILE A 76 -10.24 -6.81 10.50
N THR A 77 -11.23 -6.48 11.33
CA THR A 77 -11.85 -7.44 12.26
C THR A 77 -12.44 -8.62 11.49
N TYR A 78 -13.16 -8.36 10.40
CA TYR A 78 -13.75 -9.39 9.56
C TYR A 78 -12.70 -10.35 8.99
N HIS A 79 -11.66 -9.81 8.35
CA HIS A 79 -10.60 -10.65 7.75
C HIS A 79 -9.77 -11.39 8.80
N LEU A 80 -9.47 -10.78 9.94
CA LEU A 80 -8.79 -11.46 11.05
C LEU A 80 -9.67 -12.58 11.65
N ALA A 81 -10.99 -12.41 11.68
CA ALA A 81 -11.91 -13.46 12.13
C ALA A 81 -11.93 -14.65 11.16
N GLU A 82 -11.94 -14.41 9.85
CA GLU A 82 -11.78 -15.45 8.83
C GLU A 82 -10.44 -16.18 8.98
N LEU A 83 -9.34 -15.43 9.12
CA LEU A 83 -8.00 -15.97 9.33
C LEU A 83 -7.93 -16.82 10.60
N ARG A 84 -8.56 -16.39 11.70
CA ARG A 84 -8.66 -17.19 12.93
C ARG A 84 -9.38 -18.51 12.67
N GLY A 85 -10.42 -18.50 11.83
CA GLY A 85 -11.11 -19.71 11.38
C GLY A 85 -10.19 -20.65 10.59
N MET A 86 -9.37 -20.10 9.68
CA MET A 86 -8.40 -20.88 8.91
C MET A 86 -7.32 -21.50 9.82
N VAL A 87 -6.75 -20.72 10.74
CA VAL A 87 -5.70 -21.19 11.65
C VAL A 87 -6.20 -22.29 12.60
N ARG A 88 -7.48 -22.29 12.96
CA ARG A 88 -8.09 -23.39 13.73
C ARG A 88 -8.13 -24.72 12.96
N LEU A 89 -8.14 -24.67 11.62
CA LEU A 89 -8.07 -25.86 10.76
C LEU A 89 -6.61 -26.31 10.59
N LYS A 90 -6.01 -26.77 11.70
CA LYS A 90 -4.59 -27.15 11.78
C LYS A 90 -4.15 -28.13 10.68
N HIS A 91 -5.00 -29.11 10.34
CA HIS A 91 -4.66 -30.09 9.29
C HIS A 91 -4.32 -29.48 7.92
N LYS A 92 -4.74 -28.24 7.64
CA LYS A 92 -4.52 -27.57 6.35
C LYS A 92 -3.58 -26.36 6.47
N TYR A 93 -3.67 -25.60 7.55
CA TYR A 93 -3.01 -24.28 7.65
C TYR A 93 -1.83 -24.22 8.64
N ASP A 94 -1.57 -25.29 9.40
CA ASP A 94 -0.46 -25.33 10.37
C ASP A 94 0.92 -25.17 9.70
N VAL A 95 1.05 -25.63 8.45
CA VAL A 95 2.24 -25.50 7.57
C VAL A 95 2.62 -24.03 7.30
N ILE A 96 1.69 -23.10 7.47
CA ILE A 96 1.96 -21.65 7.26
C ILE A 96 2.62 -21.04 8.50
N GLY A 97 2.51 -21.66 9.68
CA GLY A 97 3.17 -21.19 10.91
C GLY A 97 2.49 -20.02 11.63
N ILE A 98 1.24 -19.68 11.28
CA ILE A 98 0.47 -18.63 11.98
C ILE A 98 -0.23 -19.25 13.20
N LEU A 99 -0.03 -18.65 14.39
CA LEU A 99 -0.62 -19.12 15.65
C LEU A 99 -1.99 -18.48 15.93
N GLU A 100 -2.94 -19.26 16.48
CA GLU A 100 -4.27 -18.75 16.85
C GLU A 100 -4.19 -17.63 17.90
N SER A 101 -3.20 -17.70 18.80
CA SER A 101 -2.96 -16.68 19.83
C SER A 101 -2.65 -15.33 19.22
N ASP A 102 -1.82 -15.30 18.18
CA ASP A 102 -1.37 -14.06 17.54
C ASP A 102 -2.51 -13.41 16.77
N VAL A 103 -3.32 -14.20 16.07
CA VAL A 103 -4.54 -13.70 15.41
C VAL A 103 -5.54 -13.17 16.46
N SER A 104 -5.67 -13.86 17.59
CA SER A 104 -6.58 -13.43 18.67
C SER A 104 -6.11 -12.14 19.33
N GLU A 105 -4.80 -11.97 19.53
CA GLU A 105 -4.21 -10.71 20.00
C GLU A 105 -4.46 -9.56 19.01
N ALA A 106 -4.29 -9.80 17.71
CA ALA A 106 -4.58 -8.82 16.67
C ALA A 106 -6.08 -8.42 16.63
N ILE A 107 -7.00 -9.36 16.82
CA ILE A 107 -8.45 -9.06 16.95
C ILE A 107 -8.72 -8.21 18.18
N LEU A 108 -8.11 -8.51 19.33
CA LEU A 108 -8.26 -7.72 20.56
C LEU A 108 -7.73 -6.30 20.38
N SER A 109 -6.57 -6.13 19.76
CA SER A 109 -6.01 -4.81 19.43
C SER A 109 -6.88 -4.04 18.44
N THR A 110 -7.52 -4.73 17.48
CA THR A 110 -8.52 -4.11 16.59
C THR A 110 -9.74 -3.61 17.36
N GLY A 111 -10.26 -4.42 18.28
CA GLY A 111 -11.39 -4.03 19.13
C GLY A 111 -11.05 -2.84 20.03
N ALA A 112 -9.86 -2.82 20.63
CA ALA A 112 -9.38 -1.68 21.42
C ALA A 112 -9.26 -0.39 20.58
N PHE A 113 -8.80 -0.51 19.33
CA PHE A 113 -8.76 0.59 18.37
C PHE A 113 -10.16 1.11 18.01
N LEU A 114 -11.12 0.22 17.74
CA LEU A 114 -12.52 0.59 17.47
C LEU A 114 -13.20 1.27 18.66
N ILE A 115 -12.97 0.79 19.88
CA ILE A 115 -13.46 1.44 21.10
C ILE A 115 -12.89 2.86 21.21
N LYS A 116 -11.58 3.03 20.95
CA LYS A 116 -10.94 4.35 21.00
C LYS A 116 -11.45 5.29 19.90
N ALA A 117 -11.76 4.76 18.72
CA ALA A 117 -12.43 5.53 17.65
C ALA A 117 -13.84 5.97 18.07
N GLY A 118 -14.61 5.09 18.71
CA GLY A 118 -15.93 5.43 19.28
C GLY A 118 -15.86 6.49 20.38
N GLU A 119 -14.86 6.40 21.26
CA GLU A 119 -14.57 7.41 22.29
C GLU A 119 -14.26 8.78 21.66
N MET A 120 -13.40 8.82 20.64
CA MET A 120 -13.10 10.05 19.91
C MET A 120 -14.36 10.63 19.25
N HIS A 121 -15.22 9.78 18.69
CA HIS A 121 -16.49 10.22 18.11
C HIS A 121 -17.42 10.87 19.15
N GLN A 122 -17.52 10.30 20.36
CA GLN A 122 -18.29 10.90 21.45
C GLN A 122 -17.73 12.26 21.87
N ILE A 123 -16.41 12.40 21.93
CA ILE A 123 -15.74 13.67 22.27
C ILE A 123 -15.98 14.72 21.20
N ILE A 124 -15.96 14.34 19.92
CA ILE A 124 -16.32 15.24 18.81
C ILE A 124 -17.75 15.76 19.00
N ASN A 125 -18.72 14.86 19.23
CA ASN A 125 -20.12 15.24 19.39
C ASN A 125 -20.32 16.20 20.57
N GLN A 126 -19.73 15.87 21.72
CA GLN A 126 -19.81 16.72 22.91
C GLN A 126 -19.14 18.09 22.69
N SER A 127 -17.99 18.10 22.02
CA SER A 127 -17.26 19.34 21.74
C SER A 127 -18.06 20.26 20.82
N ILE A 128 -18.69 19.73 19.76
CA ILE A 128 -19.55 20.52 18.86
C ILE A 128 -20.70 21.19 19.63
N ILE A 129 -21.37 20.44 20.52
CA ILE A 129 -22.47 20.98 21.35
C ILE A 129 -21.96 22.13 22.22
N ASN A 130 -20.84 21.92 22.92
CA ASN A 130 -20.23 22.91 23.79
C ASN A 130 -19.79 24.16 23.01
N TYR A 131 -19.15 24.01 21.84
CA TYR A 131 -18.74 25.13 21.00
C TYR A 131 -19.93 25.93 20.47
N LYS A 132 -21.00 25.28 20.01
CA LYS A 132 -22.21 25.97 19.54
C LYS A 132 -22.84 26.81 20.64
N ALA A 133 -22.95 26.26 21.85
CA ALA A 133 -23.47 26.99 23.01
C ALA A 133 -22.57 28.19 23.36
N PHE A 134 -21.25 27.97 23.44
CA PHE A 134 -20.27 29.01 23.74
C PHE A 134 -20.25 30.14 22.71
N PHE A 135 -20.20 29.84 21.41
CA PHE A 135 -20.14 30.87 20.37
C PHE A 135 -21.43 31.68 20.27
N ARG A 136 -22.59 31.04 20.43
CA ARG A 136 -23.86 31.75 20.47
C ARG A 136 -23.92 32.72 21.64
N TRP A 137 -23.54 32.27 22.84
CA TRP A 137 -23.48 33.13 24.02
C TRP A 137 -22.51 34.30 23.81
N LEU A 138 -21.28 34.02 23.37
CA LEU A 138 -20.25 35.03 23.20
C LEU A 138 -20.63 36.06 22.14
N TYR A 139 -21.30 35.63 21.07
CA TYR A 139 -21.85 36.52 20.06
C TYR A 139 -22.89 37.46 20.66
N THR A 140 -23.83 36.92 21.43
CA THR A 140 -24.83 37.73 22.15
C THR A 140 -24.18 38.71 23.12
N ALA A 141 -23.12 38.31 23.85
CA ALA A 141 -22.39 39.20 24.75
C ALA A 141 -21.72 40.36 23.99
N ILE A 142 -21.08 40.09 22.83
CA ILE A 142 -20.48 41.13 21.99
C ILE A 142 -21.53 42.11 21.44
N MET A 143 -22.72 41.63 21.08
CA MET A 143 -23.81 42.49 20.61
C MET A 143 -24.29 43.47 21.70
N HIS A 144 -24.42 43.00 22.94
CA HIS A 144 -24.77 43.87 24.07
C HIS A 144 -23.68 44.92 24.33
N LEU A 145 -22.41 44.53 24.25
CA LEU A 145 -21.26 45.44 24.39
C LEU A 145 -21.23 46.53 23.30
N LEU A 146 -21.65 46.20 22.08
CA LEU A 146 -21.74 47.15 20.96
C LEU A 146 -23.04 47.98 20.96
N GLU A 147 -23.93 47.77 21.92
CA GLU A 147 -25.29 48.34 21.95
C GLU A 147 -26.09 48.08 20.66
N GLU A 148 -25.79 46.99 19.95
CA GLU A 148 -26.47 46.56 18.74
C GLU A 148 -27.71 45.71 19.06
N GLN A 149 -28.76 45.82 18.24
CA GLN A 149 -29.92 44.94 18.34
C GLN A 149 -29.54 43.50 18.02
N ILE A 150 -29.92 42.57 18.89
CA ILE A 150 -29.69 41.14 18.69
C ILE A 150 -30.66 40.65 17.59
N PRO A 151 -30.16 40.01 16.53
CA PRO A 151 -31.03 39.46 15.50
C PRO A 151 -32.05 38.48 16.08
N PRO A 152 -33.33 38.55 15.67
CA PRO A 152 -34.37 37.67 16.18
C PRO A 152 -34.15 36.19 15.81
N GLU A 153 -33.27 35.89 14.85
CA GLU A 153 -32.90 34.51 14.49
C GLU A 153 -32.06 33.80 15.55
N ILE A 154 -31.48 34.52 16.53
CA ILE A 154 -30.65 33.93 17.57
C ILE A 154 -31.54 33.49 18.73
N PRO A 155 -31.64 32.18 19.02
CA PRO A 155 -32.48 31.70 20.11
C PRO A 155 -31.96 32.22 21.45
N LYS A 156 -32.89 32.56 22.36
CA LYS A 156 -32.54 32.87 23.76
C LYS A 156 -31.88 31.67 24.42
N MET A 157 -30.88 31.95 25.24
CA MET A 157 -30.08 30.93 25.92
C MET A 157 -30.91 30.16 26.95
N THR A 158 -30.79 28.84 26.95
CA THR A 158 -31.48 27.96 27.91
C THR A 158 -30.63 27.66 29.14
N GLN A 159 -31.21 27.10 30.20
CA GLN A 159 -30.43 26.63 31.36
C GLN A 159 -29.48 25.49 31.02
N GLN A 160 -29.80 24.65 30.02
CA GLN A 160 -28.89 23.60 29.56
C GLN A 160 -27.67 24.19 28.86
N ASP A 161 -27.84 25.26 28.08
CA ASP A 161 -26.73 25.96 27.43
C ASP A 161 -25.77 26.55 28.47
N LEU A 162 -26.30 27.13 29.55
CA LEU A 162 -25.49 27.60 30.67
C LEU A 162 -24.67 26.47 31.31
N ALA A 163 -25.25 25.29 31.49
CA ALA A 163 -24.53 24.13 32.00
C ALA A 163 -23.41 23.68 31.06
N TYR A 164 -23.66 23.62 29.74
CA TYR A 164 -22.63 23.27 28.75
C TYR A 164 -21.48 24.27 28.71
N ILE A 165 -21.78 25.57 28.77
CA ILE A 165 -20.76 26.64 28.80
C ILE A 165 -19.95 26.57 30.09
N THR A 166 -20.60 26.31 31.23
CA THR A 166 -19.92 26.18 32.52
C THR A 166 -19.01 24.94 32.54
N GLU A 167 -19.48 23.80 32.04
CA GLU A 167 -18.65 22.61 31.87
C GLU A 167 -17.48 22.90 30.94
N PHE A 168 -17.71 23.60 29.83
CA PHE A 168 -16.66 24.00 28.89
C PHE A 168 -15.57 24.85 29.58
N PHE A 169 -15.97 25.83 30.40
CA PHE A 169 -15.06 26.68 31.17
C PHE A 169 -14.28 25.97 32.27
N GLN A 170 -14.86 24.96 32.93
CA GLN A 170 -14.11 24.16 33.90
C GLN A 170 -12.86 23.48 33.31
N ASN A 171 -12.77 23.40 31.98
CA ASN A 171 -11.66 22.79 31.28
C ASN A 171 -10.69 23.81 30.65
N PHE A 172 -10.91 25.13 30.85
CA PHE A 172 -10.05 26.20 30.32
C PHE A 172 -8.72 26.30 31.06
N ASP A 173 -8.72 26.06 32.37
CA ASP A 173 -7.52 26.14 33.22
C ASP A 173 -6.93 24.74 33.47
N TYR A 174 -6.26 24.16 32.48
CA TYR A 174 -5.39 23.01 32.76
C TYR A 174 -4.06 23.51 33.33
N ILE A 175 -3.97 23.56 34.65
CA ILE A 175 -2.71 23.82 35.36
C ILE A 175 -1.99 22.47 35.51
N ASP A 176 -0.96 22.25 34.71
CA ASP A 176 -0.01 21.15 34.92
C ASP A 176 0.66 21.33 36.30
N LYS A 177 0.35 20.45 37.25
CA LYS A 177 0.86 20.54 38.63
C LYS A 177 2.33 20.13 38.75
N GLU A 178 2.90 19.48 37.74
CA GLU A 178 4.28 18.95 37.81
C GLU A 178 5.34 19.91 37.29
N SER A 179 4.96 20.86 36.45
CA SER A 179 5.85 21.92 36.00
C SER A 179 5.26 23.26 36.40
N ASN A 180 5.95 24.03 37.24
CA ASN A 180 5.60 25.42 37.61
C ASN A 180 5.53 26.40 36.41
N LYS A 181 5.37 25.89 35.18
CA LYS A 181 5.07 26.62 33.96
C LYS A 181 3.61 26.31 33.61
N ARG A 182 2.77 27.34 33.60
CA ARG A 182 1.44 27.28 32.97
C ARG A 182 1.62 26.87 31.50
N LYS A 183 1.58 25.56 31.20
CA LYS A 183 1.40 25.11 29.82
C LYS A 183 0.00 25.53 29.43
N GLY A 184 -0.07 26.20 28.30
CA GLY A 184 -1.17 27.08 27.93
C GLY A 184 -2.53 26.41 27.85
N PHE A 185 -3.50 27.31 27.77
CA PHE A 185 -4.84 27.13 27.25
C PHE A 185 -4.97 26.03 26.18
N ILE A 186 -5.72 24.96 26.45
CA ILE A 186 -6.09 23.94 25.46
C ILE A 186 -7.62 23.95 25.35
N MET A 187 -8.13 24.61 24.32
CA MET A 187 -9.57 24.65 24.05
C MET A 187 -10.07 23.33 23.47
N GLU A 188 -9.17 22.56 22.84
CA GLU A 188 -9.49 21.44 21.97
C GLU A 188 -9.09 20.09 22.59
N ARG A 189 -10.07 19.26 22.95
CA ARG A 189 -9.85 17.91 23.51
C ARG A 189 -9.52 16.85 22.46
N LEU A 190 -9.67 17.19 21.19
CA LEU A 190 -9.53 16.26 20.07
C LEU A 190 -8.07 16.00 19.71
N GLY A 191 -7.21 17.02 19.78
CA GLY A 191 -5.81 16.94 19.34
C GLY A 191 -4.98 15.87 20.06
N GLN A 192 -5.28 15.56 21.32
CA GLN A 192 -4.60 14.50 22.07
C GLN A 192 -4.87 13.09 21.50
N TYR A 193 -5.99 12.86 20.81
CA TYR A 193 -6.28 11.57 20.17
C TYR A 193 -5.47 11.38 18.88
N LEU A 194 -5.14 12.49 18.22
CA LEU A 194 -4.41 12.54 16.95
C LEU A 194 -2.88 12.61 17.13
N SER A 195 -2.42 12.72 18.37
CA SER A 195 -0.99 12.79 18.71
C SER A 195 -0.49 11.42 19.16
N ASP A 196 0.75 11.07 18.82
CA ASP A 196 1.40 9.85 19.30
C ASP A 196 1.96 10.03 20.73
N THR A 197 1.09 10.46 21.64
CA THR A 197 1.41 10.74 23.04
C THR A 197 0.26 10.28 23.93
N PRO A 198 0.52 9.86 25.18
CA PRO A 198 -0.55 9.53 26.11
C PRO A 198 -1.53 10.70 26.29
N LEU A 199 -2.81 10.37 26.51
CA LEU A 199 -3.86 11.36 26.74
C LEU A 199 -3.58 12.13 28.04
N THR A 200 -3.63 13.46 27.97
CA THR A 200 -3.48 14.35 29.13
C THR A 200 -4.80 14.53 29.89
N LEU A 201 -5.91 14.47 29.15
CA LEU A 201 -7.27 14.60 29.65
C LEU A 201 -8.08 13.38 29.22
N PRO A 202 -7.99 12.26 29.96
CA PRO A 202 -8.79 11.08 29.67
C PRO A 202 -10.28 11.37 29.91
N PRO A 203 -11.19 10.70 29.19
CA PRO A 203 -12.62 10.88 29.41
C PRO A 203 -13.00 10.39 30.82
N LYS A 204 -13.90 11.13 31.48
CA LYS A 204 -14.44 10.74 32.78
C LYS A 204 -15.37 9.53 32.58
N MET A 205 -14.88 8.33 32.88
CA MET A 205 -15.67 7.09 32.86
C MET A 205 -16.48 6.87 34.15
N SER A 206 -16.50 7.86 35.05
CA SER A 206 -17.30 7.82 36.29
C SER A 206 -18.79 7.74 35.96
N GLY A 207 -19.42 6.62 36.32
CA GLY A 207 -20.84 6.36 36.05
C GLY A 207 -21.11 5.30 34.97
N ASN A 208 -20.08 4.77 34.30
CA ASN A 208 -20.27 3.65 33.37
C ASN A 208 -20.47 2.33 34.14
N GLU A 209 -21.70 1.81 34.15
CA GLU A 209 -22.08 0.56 34.82
C GLU A 209 -21.29 -0.64 34.32
N TRP A 210 -21.01 -0.73 33.01
CA TRP A 210 -20.20 -1.82 32.45
C TRP A 210 -18.76 -1.80 32.98
N SER A 211 -18.18 -0.61 33.14
CA SER A 211 -16.84 -0.47 33.72
C SER A 211 -16.82 -0.73 35.23
N ALA A 212 -17.92 -0.46 35.94
CA ALA A 212 -18.08 -0.86 37.34
C ALA A 212 -18.19 -2.38 37.46
N PHE A 213 -19.06 -2.99 36.66
CA PHE A 213 -19.26 -4.44 36.61
C PHE A 213 -17.97 -5.20 36.28
N LEU A 214 -17.18 -4.74 35.29
CA LEU A 214 -15.89 -5.36 34.96
C LEU A 214 -14.84 -5.22 36.07
N ARG A 215 -14.90 -4.16 36.90
CA ARG A 215 -13.99 -3.99 38.04
C ARG A 215 -14.37 -4.88 39.22
N GLU A 216 -15.65 -5.19 39.36
CA GLU A 216 -16.16 -6.08 40.41
C GLU A 216 -15.94 -7.57 40.07
N ASN A 217 -15.80 -7.91 38.78
CA ASN A 217 -15.71 -9.29 38.29
C ASN A 217 -14.35 -9.59 37.61
N ASN A 218 -13.34 -9.94 38.43
CA ASN A 218 -11.98 -10.25 37.96
C ASN A 218 -11.89 -11.37 36.91
N CYS A 219 -12.81 -12.35 36.95
CA CYS A 219 -12.84 -13.43 35.96
C CYS A 219 -13.15 -12.91 34.55
N LEU A 220 -14.05 -11.93 34.43
CA LEU A 220 -14.42 -11.32 33.15
C LEU A 220 -13.36 -10.34 32.68
N THR A 221 -12.70 -9.60 33.58
CA THR A 221 -11.61 -8.69 33.22
C THR A 221 -10.45 -9.41 32.52
N ASN A 222 -10.20 -10.67 32.90
CA ASN A 222 -9.11 -11.48 32.38
C ASN A 222 -9.52 -12.38 31.21
N ASP A 223 -10.79 -12.39 30.83
CA ASP A 223 -11.30 -13.22 29.75
C ASP A 223 -10.73 -12.75 28.39
N SER A 224 -10.31 -13.71 27.56
CA SER A 224 -9.66 -13.45 26.27
C SER A 224 -10.62 -12.93 25.19
N MET A 225 -11.93 -12.94 25.43
CA MET A 225 -12.94 -12.40 24.54
C MET A 225 -13.37 -10.97 24.88
N ILE A 226 -13.01 -10.47 26.08
CA ILE A 226 -13.37 -9.12 26.50
C ILE A 226 -12.44 -8.10 25.85
N LEU A 227 -13.03 -7.16 25.11
CA LEU A 227 -12.31 -6.05 24.51
C LEU A 227 -11.82 -5.09 25.60
N LYS A 228 -10.51 -4.82 25.59
CA LYS A 228 -9.88 -3.95 26.58
C LYS A 228 -9.97 -2.49 26.14
N HIS A 229 -10.46 -1.65 27.04
CA HIS A 229 -10.47 -0.21 26.85
C HIS A 229 -9.22 0.41 27.51
N ASN A 230 -8.31 0.98 26.70
CA ASN A 230 -7.11 1.64 27.23
C ASN A 230 -7.38 3.14 27.41
N ASN A 231 -7.57 3.56 28.66
CA ASN A 231 -7.91 4.96 29.00
C ASN A 231 -6.84 5.97 28.61
N ASN A 232 -5.55 5.61 28.68
CA ASN A 232 -4.45 6.56 28.55
C ASN A 232 -3.86 6.64 27.14
N MET A 233 -4.25 5.73 26.24
CA MET A 233 -3.68 5.69 24.88
C MET A 233 -4.46 6.57 23.92
N SER A 234 -3.75 7.25 23.02
CA SER A 234 -4.37 7.97 21.90
C SER A 234 -4.86 7.01 20.82
N LEU A 235 -5.63 7.54 19.85
CA LEU A 235 -6.07 6.75 18.70
C LEU A 235 -4.89 6.30 17.84
N VAL A 236 -3.90 7.17 17.65
CA VAL A 236 -2.67 6.87 16.91
C VAL A 236 -1.87 5.76 17.58
N GLN A 237 -1.73 5.79 18.90
CA GLN A 237 -1.05 4.75 19.66
C GLN A 237 -1.75 3.38 19.53
N GLN A 238 -3.07 3.36 19.57
CA GLN A 238 -3.86 2.14 19.36
C GLN A 238 -3.71 1.60 17.94
N PHE A 239 -3.69 2.49 16.93
CA PHE A 239 -3.45 2.12 15.55
C PHE A 239 -2.04 1.54 15.35
N ASN A 240 -1.01 2.16 15.94
CA ASN A 240 0.37 1.68 15.88
C ASN A 240 0.50 0.30 16.54
N LYS A 241 -0.18 0.09 17.69
CA LYS A 241 -0.23 -1.21 18.34
C LYS A 241 -0.88 -2.27 17.43
N LEU A 242 -2.06 -1.98 16.87
CA LEU A 242 -2.73 -2.86 15.92
C LEU A 242 -1.83 -3.22 14.74
N ARG A 243 -1.17 -2.22 14.13
CA ARG A 243 -0.24 -2.43 13.02
C ARG A 243 0.90 -3.37 13.40
N ASN A 244 1.50 -3.19 14.58
CA ASN A 244 2.59 -4.03 15.05
C ASN A 244 2.14 -5.47 15.28
N ASP A 245 0.97 -5.66 15.91
CA ASP A 245 0.43 -7.00 16.18
C ASP A 245 0.12 -7.76 14.87
N VAL A 246 -0.48 -7.07 13.88
CA VAL A 246 -0.74 -7.64 12.55
C VAL A 246 0.57 -7.95 11.80
N THR A 247 1.56 -7.06 11.87
CA THR A 247 2.87 -7.28 11.21
C THR A 247 3.61 -8.47 11.83
N LYS A 248 3.59 -8.57 13.16
CA LYS A 248 4.20 -9.67 13.91
C LYS A 248 3.58 -11.01 13.51
N MET A 249 2.26 -11.07 13.40
CA MET A 249 1.51 -12.26 13.01
C MET A 249 1.90 -12.81 11.61
N PHE A 250 2.29 -11.94 10.68
CA PHE A 250 2.70 -12.34 9.32
C PHE A 250 4.22 -12.56 9.16
N SER A 251 5.01 -12.43 10.22
CA SER A 251 6.45 -12.71 10.17
C SER A 251 6.84 -14.21 10.13
N PRO A 252 6.10 -15.15 10.77
CA PRO A 252 6.43 -16.57 10.70
C PRO A 252 6.31 -17.22 9.31
N PRO A 253 5.27 -16.96 8.50
CA PRO A 253 5.10 -17.58 7.18
C PRO A 253 6.31 -17.47 6.26
N GLU A 254 7.01 -16.33 6.28
CA GLU A 254 8.21 -16.11 5.47
C GLU A 254 9.31 -17.15 5.77
N LYS A 255 9.45 -17.53 7.04
CA LYS A 255 10.49 -18.47 7.50
C LYS A 255 10.00 -19.91 7.45
N GLU A 256 8.80 -20.17 7.94
CA GLU A 256 8.26 -21.53 8.03
C GLU A 256 8.01 -22.14 6.65
N MET A 257 7.47 -21.36 5.70
CA MET A 257 7.31 -21.85 4.32
C MET A 257 8.66 -22.22 3.70
N GLY A 258 9.72 -21.45 3.96
CA GLY A 258 11.08 -21.76 3.51
C GLY A 258 11.62 -23.07 4.08
N ASN A 259 11.34 -23.36 5.36
CA ASN A 259 11.75 -24.60 6.02
C ASN A 259 11.10 -25.85 5.39
N HIS A 260 9.91 -25.70 4.77
CA HIS A 260 9.24 -26.78 4.06
C HIS A 260 9.85 -27.09 2.69
N PHE A 261 10.66 -26.19 2.12
CA PHE A 261 11.38 -26.46 0.88
C PHE A 261 12.73 -27.11 1.18
N GLN A 262 12.86 -28.38 0.83
CA GLN A 262 14.15 -29.04 0.82
C GLN A 262 14.73 -29.00 -0.60
N LYS A 263 15.99 -28.56 -0.69
CA LYS A 263 16.76 -28.69 -1.93
C LYS A 263 16.88 -30.17 -2.28
N MET A 264 16.17 -30.59 -3.32
CA MET A 264 16.17 -31.98 -3.78
C MET A 264 17.50 -32.32 -4.43
N ILE A 265 17.91 -31.58 -5.46
CA ILE A 265 19.11 -31.88 -6.27
C ILE A 265 19.81 -30.58 -6.66
N ILE A 266 21.15 -30.65 -6.73
CA ILE A 266 21.97 -29.71 -7.48
C ILE A 266 22.67 -30.52 -8.56
N PHE A 267 22.59 -30.06 -9.80
CA PHE A 267 23.39 -30.62 -10.89
C PHE A 267 24.03 -29.50 -11.68
N ASN A 268 25.24 -29.77 -12.16
CA ASN A 268 25.96 -28.84 -13.00
C ASN A 268 25.55 -29.12 -14.45
N CYS A 269 24.75 -28.23 -15.03
CA CYS A 269 24.39 -28.34 -16.44
C CYS A 269 25.66 -28.27 -17.30
N PHE A 270 26.51 -27.26 -17.08
CA PHE A 270 27.68 -27.03 -17.90
C PHE A 270 28.79 -26.34 -17.09
N ALA A 271 30.05 -26.56 -17.48
CA ALA A 271 31.19 -25.77 -17.01
C ALA A 271 31.40 -24.61 -17.98
N PHE A 272 31.24 -23.36 -17.55
CA PHE A 272 31.24 -22.19 -18.44
C PHE A 272 32.30 -21.14 -18.10
N SER A 273 32.75 -20.43 -19.14
CA SER A 273 33.73 -19.34 -19.09
C SER A 273 33.17 -17.93 -19.34
N THR A 274 31.93 -17.76 -19.84
CA THR A 274 31.33 -16.45 -20.24
C THR A 274 29.79 -16.38 -20.11
N GLN A 275 29.21 -15.18 -20.30
CA GLN A 275 27.76 -14.90 -20.24
C GLN A 275 26.94 -15.79 -21.19
N MET A 276 25.94 -16.49 -20.66
CA MET A 276 25.08 -17.42 -21.39
C MET A 276 23.69 -16.82 -21.62
N LYS A 277 23.15 -16.99 -22.82
CA LYS A 277 21.75 -16.67 -23.13
C LYS A 277 20.87 -17.87 -22.81
N MET A 278 19.87 -17.64 -21.96
CA MET A 278 18.95 -18.65 -21.47
C MET A 278 17.52 -18.12 -21.52
N SER A 279 16.58 -19.00 -21.88
CA SER A 279 15.16 -18.78 -21.72
C SER A 279 14.51 -20.02 -21.10
N ASN A 280 13.39 -19.86 -20.40
CA ASN A 280 12.63 -20.96 -19.85
C ASN A 280 11.12 -20.74 -20.01
N ILE A 281 10.37 -21.83 -20.03
CA ILE A 281 8.91 -21.81 -20.07
C ILE A 281 8.34 -23.03 -19.36
N ASN A 282 7.19 -22.85 -18.69
CA ASN A 282 6.43 -23.96 -18.13
C ASN A 282 5.61 -24.60 -19.26
N LEU A 283 5.84 -25.89 -19.52
CA LEU A 283 5.05 -26.67 -20.47
C LEU A 283 3.76 -27.18 -19.80
N SER A 284 3.84 -27.53 -18.52
CA SER A 284 2.71 -27.95 -17.69
C SER A 284 2.95 -27.58 -16.22
N ALA A 285 2.02 -27.94 -15.33
CA ALA A 285 2.20 -27.77 -13.88
C ALA A 285 3.44 -28.50 -13.34
N ASP A 286 3.84 -29.59 -14.00
CA ASP A 286 4.89 -30.50 -13.56
C ASP A 286 6.08 -30.55 -14.54
N SER A 287 6.14 -29.69 -15.56
CA SER A 287 7.26 -29.69 -16.52
C SER A 287 7.71 -28.31 -16.95
N VAL A 288 9.03 -28.13 -16.97
CA VAL A 288 9.71 -26.91 -17.36
C VAL A 288 10.69 -27.22 -18.48
N LEU A 289 10.66 -26.40 -19.52
CA LEU A 289 11.59 -26.46 -20.63
C LEU A 289 12.56 -25.30 -20.54
N PHE A 290 13.85 -25.61 -20.65
CA PHE A 290 14.92 -24.64 -20.73
C PHE A 290 15.53 -24.65 -22.12
N SER A 291 15.91 -23.47 -22.57
CA SER A 291 16.64 -23.24 -23.81
C SER A 291 17.96 -22.55 -23.49
N PHE A 292 19.03 -23.11 -24.03
CA PHE A 292 20.41 -22.77 -23.70
C PHE A 292 21.23 -22.59 -24.97
N LEU A 293 22.01 -21.51 -25.08
CA LEU A 293 23.05 -21.41 -26.11
C LEU A 293 24.38 -21.88 -25.52
N LYS A 294 24.81 -23.09 -25.90
CA LYS A 294 26.09 -23.67 -25.45
C LYS A 294 27.26 -23.05 -26.21
N SER A 295 27.07 -22.82 -27.50
CA SER A 295 27.96 -22.08 -28.38
C SER A 295 27.11 -21.20 -29.29
N SER A 296 27.77 -20.32 -30.02
CA SER A 296 27.11 -19.48 -31.03
C SER A 296 26.46 -20.31 -32.15
N HIS A 297 26.67 -21.63 -32.24
CA HIS A 297 26.11 -22.49 -33.30
C HIS A 297 25.23 -23.62 -32.77
N GLN A 298 25.04 -23.72 -31.45
CA GLN A 298 24.35 -24.86 -30.86
C GLN A 298 23.38 -24.43 -29.76
N LEU A 299 22.11 -24.71 -30.02
CA LEU A 299 21.01 -24.60 -29.08
C LEU A 299 20.80 -25.93 -28.35
N THR A 300 20.77 -25.92 -27.03
CA THR A 300 20.42 -27.09 -26.23
C THR A 300 19.06 -26.85 -25.59
N LEU A 301 18.12 -27.77 -25.81
CA LEU A 301 16.87 -27.82 -25.08
C LEU A 301 16.99 -28.83 -23.94
N LEU A 302 16.51 -28.46 -22.75
CA LEU A 302 16.45 -29.35 -21.59
C LEU A 302 15.05 -29.30 -20.99
N GLU A 303 14.34 -30.42 -21.07
CA GLU A 303 13.07 -30.59 -20.39
C GLU A 303 13.30 -31.28 -19.05
N ILE A 304 12.70 -30.72 -18.00
CA ILE A 304 12.66 -31.30 -16.66
C ILE A 304 11.20 -31.54 -16.31
N SER A 305 10.80 -32.80 -16.19
CA SER A 305 9.48 -33.22 -15.74
C SER A 305 9.57 -33.77 -14.31
N PHE A 306 8.79 -33.20 -13.40
CA PHE A 306 8.67 -33.61 -12.02
C PHE A 306 7.57 -34.67 -11.90
N LYS A 307 7.89 -35.84 -11.32
CA LYS A 307 6.94 -36.91 -11.02
C LYS A 307 6.88 -37.11 -9.50
N LYS A 308 5.80 -37.71 -9.00
CA LYS A 308 5.60 -37.94 -7.55
C LYS A 308 6.78 -38.59 -6.82
N CYS A 309 7.59 -39.41 -7.51
CA CYS A 309 8.73 -40.12 -6.92
C CYS A 309 10.08 -39.83 -7.60
N GLY A 310 10.23 -38.69 -8.28
CA GLY A 310 11.49 -38.35 -8.94
C GLY A 310 11.33 -37.28 -10.01
N PHE A 311 12.33 -37.15 -10.86
CA PHE A 311 12.30 -36.25 -11.99
C PHE A 311 12.82 -37.01 -13.21
N HIS A 312 12.32 -36.63 -14.37
CA HIS A 312 12.68 -37.20 -15.65
C HIS A 312 13.18 -36.07 -16.54
N THR A 313 14.34 -36.29 -17.14
CA THR A 313 15.05 -35.25 -17.87
C THR A 313 15.33 -35.69 -19.29
N ARG A 314 14.95 -34.85 -20.24
CA ARG A 314 15.20 -35.06 -21.67
C ARG A 314 15.96 -33.89 -22.24
N SER A 315 16.89 -34.14 -23.16
CA SER A 315 17.62 -33.06 -23.82
C SER A 315 17.99 -33.41 -25.25
N GLY A 316 18.15 -32.37 -26.06
CA GLY A 316 18.52 -32.45 -27.47
C GLY A 316 19.30 -31.21 -27.86
N ASN A 317 20.25 -31.39 -28.78
CA ASN A 317 21.01 -30.29 -29.36
C ASN A 317 20.49 -30.00 -30.76
N PHE A 318 20.35 -28.72 -31.08
CA PHE A 318 19.86 -28.23 -32.35
C PHE A 318 20.86 -27.24 -32.93
N TYR A 319 21.10 -27.36 -34.23
CA TYR A 319 21.84 -26.38 -35.02
C TYR A 319 20.99 -26.00 -36.23
N PHE A 320 21.22 -24.82 -36.78
CA PHE A 320 20.45 -24.29 -37.90
C PHE A 320 21.39 -24.05 -39.06
N SER A 321 21.05 -24.54 -40.25
CA SER A 321 21.82 -24.33 -41.47
C SER A 321 21.00 -23.57 -42.50
N ASN A 322 21.67 -22.74 -43.31
CA ASN A 322 21.06 -22.09 -44.46
C ASN A 322 20.89 -23.11 -45.61
N GLU A 323 19.68 -23.20 -46.18
CA GLU A 323 19.35 -24.14 -47.27
C GLU A 323 20.17 -23.91 -48.54
N HIS A 324 20.57 -22.66 -48.82
CA HIS A 324 21.25 -22.31 -50.06
C HIS A 324 22.76 -22.53 -50.03
N VAL A 325 23.38 -22.41 -48.85
CA VAL A 325 24.85 -22.39 -48.69
C VAL A 325 25.36 -23.59 -47.91
N GLY A 326 24.50 -24.28 -47.14
CA GLY A 326 24.88 -25.43 -46.30
C GLY A 326 25.70 -25.06 -45.05
N ASN A 327 25.99 -23.78 -44.83
CA ASN A 327 26.71 -23.31 -43.66
C ASN A 327 25.80 -23.24 -42.42
N VAL A 328 26.36 -23.59 -41.26
CA VAL A 328 25.70 -23.46 -39.95
C VAL A 328 25.61 -21.99 -39.59
N GLN A 329 24.41 -21.52 -39.29
CA GLN A 329 24.13 -20.15 -38.88
C GLN A 329 24.54 -19.91 -37.43
N GLU A 330 24.84 -18.65 -37.12
CA GLU A 330 25.11 -18.21 -35.76
C GLU A 330 23.80 -17.84 -35.06
N ILE A 331 23.58 -18.34 -33.85
CA ILE A 331 22.44 -18.04 -32.98
C ILE A 331 22.90 -16.99 -31.97
N SER A 332 22.39 -15.76 -32.10
CA SER A 332 22.77 -14.64 -31.24
C SER A 332 21.90 -14.49 -30.00
N ASP A 333 20.61 -14.85 -30.08
CA ASP A 333 19.70 -14.84 -28.93
C ASP A 333 18.56 -15.86 -29.07
N ASN A 334 17.93 -16.20 -27.95
CA ASN A 334 16.77 -17.10 -27.91
C ASN A 334 15.76 -16.68 -26.83
N MET A 335 14.47 -16.74 -27.14
CA MET A 335 13.41 -16.48 -26.16
C MET A 335 12.10 -17.19 -26.54
N PHE A 336 11.43 -17.79 -25.56
CA PHE A 336 10.13 -18.44 -25.79
C PHE A 336 9.05 -17.41 -26.10
N TYR A 337 8.40 -17.55 -27.27
CA TYR A 337 7.21 -16.79 -27.65
C TYR A 337 5.97 -17.40 -27.00
N SER A 338 5.88 -18.73 -27.02
CA SER A 338 4.80 -19.53 -26.44
C SER A 338 5.33 -20.93 -26.04
N PRO A 339 4.54 -21.76 -25.33
CA PRO A 339 4.94 -23.14 -25.04
C PRO A 339 5.20 -24.00 -26.28
N SER A 340 4.68 -23.60 -27.45
CA SER A 340 4.84 -24.31 -28.71
C SER A 340 5.88 -23.70 -29.65
N ILE A 341 6.39 -22.48 -29.36
CA ILE A 341 7.27 -21.74 -30.27
C ILE A 341 8.41 -21.05 -29.50
N LEU A 342 9.64 -21.33 -29.92
CA LEU A 342 10.84 -20.64 -29.48
C LEU A 342 11.31 -19.70 -30.58
N SER A 343 11.38 -18.40 -30.30
CA SER A 343 11.95 -17.44 -31.23
C SER A 343 13.47 -17.43 -31.09
N LEU A 344 14.15 -17.59 -32.22
CA LEU A 344 15.59 -17.58 -32.34
C LEU A 344 16.02 -16.40 -33.21
N LEU A 345 17.12 -15.77 -32.83
CA LEU A 345 17.76 -14.75 -33.64
C LEU A 345 18.99 -15.36 -34.30
N LEU A 346 18.95 -15.50 -35.62
CA LEU A 346 20.02 -16.08 -36.42
C LEU A 346 20.77 -14.95 -37.15
N GLN A 347 22.09 -14.99 -37.19
CA GLN A 347 22.91 -14.03 -37.93
C GLN A 347 23.34 -14.62 -39.28
N ASP A 348 23.16 -13.82 -40.33
CA ASP A 348 23.71 -14.09 -41.65
C ASP A 348 24.90 -13.15 -41.90
N HIS A 349 26.10 -13.71 -41.70
CA HIS A 349 27.36 -12.99 -41.94
C HIS A 349 27.62 -12.67 -43.42
N THR A 350 26.93 -13.33 -44.35
CA THR A 350 27.12 -13.08 -45.79
C THR A 350 26.46 -11.78 -46.23
N ASN A 351 25.28 -11.47 -45.68
CA ASN A 351 24.49 -10.30 -46.03
C ASN A 351 24.50 -9.20 -44.95
N GLN A 352 25.19 -9.42 -43.81
CA GLN A 352 25.15 -8.55 -42.63
C GLN A 352 23.73 -8.27 -42.12
N THR A 353 22.85 -9.27 -42.24
CA THR A 353 21.46 -9.23 -41.78
C THR A 353 21.24 -10.25 -40.67
N SER A 354 20.14 -10.10 -39.93
CA SER A 354 19.69 -11.09 -38.96
C SER A 354 18.35 -11.68 -39.42
N ILE A 355 18.00 -12.86 -38.95
CA ILE A 355 16.75 -13.53 -39.27
C ILE A 355 16.08 -13.90 -37.96
N LEU A 356 14.81 -13.52 -37.81
CA LEU A 356 13.97 -13.96 -36.72
C LEU A 356 13.30 -15.28 -37.12
N TYR A 357 13.75 -16.36 -36.50
CA TYR A 357 13.30 -17.72 -36.80
C TYR A 357 12.37 -18.24 -35.70
N GLN A 358 11.14 -18.60 -36.04
CA GLN A 358 10.21 -19.23 -35.10
C GLN A 358 10.37 -20.75 -35.15
N PHE A 359 11.03 -21.30 -34.15
CA PHE A 359 11.29 -22.73 -34.03
C PHE A 359 10.13 -23.44 -33.34
N PRO A 360 9.43 -24.38 -34.02
CA PRO A 360 8.31 -25.10 -33.42
C PRO A 360 8.81 -26.13 -32.41
N ILE A 361 8.54 -25.88 -31.13
CA ILE A 361 8.97 -26.72 -30.01
C ILE A 361 8.26 -28.08 -30.03
N THR A 362 7.01 -28.15 -30.46
CA THR A 362 6.22 -29.39 -30.46
C THR A 362 6.97 -30.56 -31.13
N PHE A 363 7.57 -30.32 -32.29
CA PHE A 363 8.34 -31.33 -33.03
C PHE A 363 9.77 -31.50 -32.52
N ALA A 364 10.34 -30.46 -31.90
CA ALA A 364 11.65 -30.55 -31.26
C ALA A 364 11.60 -31.48 -30.03
N LEU A 365 10.48 -31.52 -29.31
CA LEU A 365 10.30 -32.38 -28.14
C LEU A 365 10.38 -33.88 -28.46
N ASP A 366 9.93 -34.30 -29.65
CA ASP A 366 10.00 -35.70 -30.12
C ASP A 366 11.44 -36.16 -30.37
N ASN A 367 12.35 -35.20 -30.57
CA ASN A 367 13.75 -35.43 -30.85
C ASN A 367 14.64 -35.38 -29.59
N LEU A 368 14.05 -35.18 -28.41
CA LEU A 368 14.79 -35.17 -27.16
C LEU A 368 15.09 -36.60 -26.70
N THR A 369 16.30 -36.77 -26.17
CA THR A 369 16.76 -38.05 -25.62
C THR A 369 16.76 -38.01 -24.10
N ASP A 370 16.46 -39.15 -23.48
CA ASP A 370 16.51 -39.29 -22.03
C ASP A 370 17.94 -39.15 -21.51
N ILE A 371 18.10 -38.32 -20.48
CA ILE A 371 19.40 -38.04 -19.88
C ILE A 371 19.36 -38.35 -18.39
N ASP A 372 20.37 -39.08 -17.91
CA ASP A 372 20.66 -39.19 -16.49
C ASP A 372 21.59 -38.05 -16.05
N ILE A 373 20.99 -37.06 -15.37
CA ILE A 373 21.65 -35.86 -14.88
C ILE A 373 22.30 -36.07 -13.51
N LEU A 374 21.96 -37.14 -12.78
CA LEU A 374 22.49 -37.40 -11.44
C LEU A 374 23.95 -37.88 -11.48
N ASN A 375 24.29 -38.67 -12.50
CA ASN A 375 25.58 -39.36 -12.57
C ASN A 375 26.57 -38.72 -13.56
N ARG A 376 26.12 -37.80 -14.42
CA ARG A 376 26.95 -37.20 -15.48
C ARG A 376 26.57 -35.72 -15.70
N SER A 377 27.57 -34.86 -15.88
CA SER A 377 27.33 -33.52 -16.42
C SER A 377 26.70 -33.63 -17.81
N LEU A 378 25.79 -32.73 -18.20
CA LEU A 378 25.21 -32.73 -19.56
C LEU A 378 26.30 -32.73 -20.65
N ASN A 379 27.48 -32.17 -20.38
CA ASN A 379 28.64 -32.21 -21.28
C ASN A 379 29.20 -33.61 -21.57
N ASN A 380 28.99 -34.59 -20.69
CA ASN A 380 29.53 -35.95 -20.82
C ASN A 380 28.50 -36.94 -21.39
N ASN A 381 27.26 -36.50 -21.57
CA ASN A 381 26.23 -37.30 -22.20
C ASN A 381 26.29 -37.09 -23.72
N PHE A 382 26.19 -38.18 -24.49
CA PHE A 382 26.07 -38.08 -25.94
C PHE A 382 24.66 -37.57 -26.25
N ILE A 383 24.55 -36.29 -26.55
CA ILE A 383 23.29 -35.65 -26.95
C ILE A 383 23.33 -35.48 -28.46
N PRO A 384 22.42 -36.11 -29.22
CA PRO A 384 22.41 -35.99 -30.67
C PRO A 384 22.23 -34.53 -31.07
N SER A 385 22.99 -34.11 -32.09
CA SER A 385 22.88 -32.79 -32.70
C SER A 385 22.05 -32.90 -33.97
N ILE A 386 20.91 -32.24 -33.99
CA ILE A 386 19.89 -32.35 -35.04
C ILE A 386 19.79 -31.01 -35.77
N ASN A 387 19.60 -31.07 -37.09
CA ASN A 387 19.37 -29.87 -37.87
C ASN A 387 17.94 -29.35 -37.61
N GLY A 388 17.83 -28.32 -36.78
CA GLY A 388 16.57 -27.65 -36.45
C GLY A 388 15.92 -26.98 -37.67
N SER A 389 16.71 -26.64 -38.70
CA SER A 389 16.18 -26.13 -39.96
C SER A 389 15.31 -27.14 -40.70
N ASN A 390 15.42 -28.45 -40.42
CA ASN A 390 14.59 -29.47 -41.10
C ASN A 390 13.19 -29.63 -40.48
N ILE A 391 12.93 -28.97 -39.35
CA ILE A 391 11.68 -29.09 -38.61
C ILE A 391 10.68 -28.06 -39.15
N ALA A 392 9.56 -28.53 -39.69
CA ALA A 392 8.46 -27.70 -40.20
C ALA A 392 7.34 -27.55 -39.15
N PRO A 393 6.53 -26.47 -39.18
CA PRO A 393 6.57 -25.33 -40.11
C PRO A 393 7.70 -24.35 -39.80
N LYS A 394 8.23 -23.69 -40.84
CA LYS A 394 9.24 -22.63 -40.71
C LYS A 394 8.58 -21.29 -40.89
N VAL A 395 8.70 -20.40 -39.90
CA VAL A 395 8.35 -18.99 -40.05
C VAL A 395 9.63 -18.20 -39.84
N LEU A 396 10.10 -17.56 -40.90
CA LEU A 396 11.27 -16.71 -40.89
C LEU A 396 10.81 -15.29 -41.21
N LYS A 397 11.31 -14.31 -40.46
CA LYS A 397 11.18 -12.89 -40.79
C LYS A 397 12.57 -12.29 -40.92
N ASP A 398 12.83 -11.64 -42.05
CA ASP A 398 14.10 -11.01 -42.28
C ASP A 398 14.22 -9.72 -41.46
N VAL A 399 15.37 -9.58 -40.81
CA VAL A 399 15.74 -8.41 -40.04
C VAL A 399 16.87 -7.74 -40.82
N GLU A 400 16.54 -6.69 -41.56
CA GLU A 400 17.46 -5.91 -42.40
C GLU A 400 18.50 -5.09 -41.59
N MET A 401 18.96 -5.63 -40.46
CA MET A 401 20.02 -5.08 -39.62
C MET A 401 20.67 -6.18 -38.76
N ILE A 402 21.90 -5.93 -38.32
CA ILE A 402 22.56 -6.78 -37.32
C ILE A 402 21.96 -6.54 -35.94
N VAL A 403 21.41 -7.61 -35.35
CA VAL A 403 20.74 -7.60 -34.06
C VAL A 403 21.49 -8.50 -33.08
N THR A 404 21.49 -8.09 -31.81
CA THR A 404 22.13 -8.85 -30.72
C THR A 404 21.18 -9.29 -29.61
N GLN A 405 19.99 -8.69 -29.52
CA GLN A 405 19.01 -9.03 -28.48
C GLN A 405 17.60 -9.13 -29.05
N LEU A 406 16.84 -10.05 -28.46
CA LEU A 406 15.46 -10.34 -28.81
C LEU A 406 14.58 -10.28 -27.56
N ALA A 407 13.37 -9.73 -27.70
CA ALA A 407 12.30 -9.87 -26.73
C ALA A 407 11.00 -10.19 -27.46
N VAL A 408 10.24 -11.18 -26.99
CA VAL A 408 9.00 -11.62 -27.65
C VAL A 408 7.85 -11.78 -26.65
N SER A 409 6.62 -11.65 -27.14
CA SER A 409 5.40 -11.83 -26.35
C SER A 409 4.33 -12.55 -27.16
N GLY A 410 4.04 -13.80 -26.82
CA GLY A 410 2.96 -14.58 -27.42
C GLY A 410 1.57 -14.02 -27.15
N THR A 411 1.32 -13.47 -25.96
CA THR A 411 0.00 -12.92 -25.61
C THR A 411 -0.34 -11.64 -26.37
N ARG A 412 0.68 -10.85 -26.71
CA ARG A 412 0.55 -9.61 -27.49
C ARG A 412 0.85 -9.79 -28.97
N LYS A 413 1.31 -10.97 -29.38
CA LYS A 413 1.67 -11.31 -30.75
C LYS A 413 2.75 -10.41 -31.36
N VAL A 414 3.71 -9.98 -30.54
CA VAL A 414 4.78 -9.06 -30.96
C VAL A 414 6.17 -9.60 -30.64
N GLY A 415 7.14 -9.23 -31.47
CA GLY A 415 8.56 -9.41 -31.28
C GLY A 415 9.29 -8.08 -31.41
N ILE A 416 10.33 -7.87 -30.61
CA ILE A 416 11.16 -6.68 -30.64
C ILE A 416 12.61 -7.12 -30.73
N VAL A 417 13.35 -6.50 -31.63
CA VAL A 417 14.77 -6.74 -31.84
C VAL A 417 15.58 -5.47 -31.54
N LEU A 418 16.75 -5.63 -30.93
CA LEU A 418 17.69 -4.55 -30.63
C LEU A 418 18.98 -4.70 -31.44
N SER A 419 19.33 -3.65 -32.18
CA SER A 419 20.55 -3.61 -32.97
C SER A 419 21.82 -3.80 -32.13
N GLU A 420 22.90 -4.24 -32.76
CA GLU A 420 24.21 -4.43 -32.11
C GLU A 420 24.73 -3.18 -31.37
N ASN A 421 24.53 -1.99 -31.95
CA ASN A 421 24.92 -0.73 -31.33
C ASN A 421 23.97 -0.26 -30.20
N LYS A 422 22.92 -1.03 -29.90
CA LYS A 422 21.89 -0.76 -28.88
C LYS A 422 21.13 0.56 -29.06
N ARG A 423 21.06 1.09 -30.28
CA ARG A 423 20.41 2.38 -30.59
C ARG A 423 19.16 2.26 -31.45
N LYS A 424 19.04 1.19 -32.25
CA LYS A 424 17.88 0.95 -33.11
C LYS A 424 17.08 -0.22 -32.56
N VAL A 425 15.78 -0.04 -32.53
CA VAL A 425 14.82 -1.06 -32.12
C VAL A 425 13.85 -1.24 -33.27
N LYS A 426 13.61 -2.47 -33.71
CA LYS A 426 12.57 -2.79 -34.70
C LYS A 426 11.52 -3.68 -34.04
N LEU A 427 10.25 -3.35 -34.26
CA LEU A 427 9.11 -4.09 -33.76
C LEU A 427 8.51 -4.91 -34.90
N PHE A 428 8.10 -6.14 -34.59
CA PHE A 428 7.48 -7.07 -35.50
C PHE A 428 6.15 -7.52 -34.92
N GLU A 429 5.10 -7.47 -35.74
CA GLU A 429 3.89 -8.23 -35.48
C GLU A 429 4.10 -9.67 -35.96
N MET A 430 3.84 -10.65 -35.10
CA MET A 430 4.25 -12.04 -35.31
C MET A 430 3.16 -12.90 -35.98
N GLU A 431 1.92 -12.43 -35.99
CA GLU A 431 0.74 -13.18 -36.48
C GLU A 431 -0.11 -12.41 -37.52
N GLY A 432 0.40 -11.29 -38.05
CA GLY A 432 -0.17 -10.56 -39.18
C GLY A 432 0.51 -10.94 -40.50
N GLU A 433 -0.24 -10.92 -41.60
CA GLU A 433 0.35 -10.87 -42.94
C GLU A 433 1.11 -9.55 -43.07
N GLU A 434 2.27 -9.58 -43.72
CA GLU A 434 3.05 -8.37 -43.99
C GLU A 434 2.29 -7.53 -45.02
N GLU A 435 1.34 -6.72 -44.55
CA GLU A 435 0.98 -5.50 -45.28
C GLU A 435 2.23 -4.61 -45.22
N ASP A 436 2.74 -4.20 -46.38
CA ASP A 436 3.91 -3.35 -46.58
C ASP A 436 3.70 -1.98 -45.90
N ASP A 437 3.74 -1.94 -44.57
CA ASP A 437 3.59 -0.73 -43.79
C ASP A 437 4.97 -0.13 -43.53
N GLU A 438 5.19 1.00 -44.20
CA GLU A 438 6.35 1.89 -44.13
C GLU A 438 6.92 2.03 -42.70
N ASP A 439 8.24 1.93 -42.61
CA ASP A 439 9.04 2.02 -41.39
C ASP A 439 8.51 3.05 -40.38
N ALA A 440 7.92 2.57 -39.27
CA ALA A 440 7.66 3.37 -38.09
C ALA A 440 8.98 3.72 -37.39
N ASP A 441 9.68 4.70 -37.95
CA ASP A 441 10.98 5.19 -37.51
C ASP A 441 10.80 5.97 -36.19
N MET A 442 10.84 5.28 -35.05
CA MET A 442 10.81 5.90 -33.73
C MET A 442 12.18 6.54 -33.41
N SER A 443 12.49 7.63 -34.12
CA SER A 443 13.60 8.50 -33.74
C SER A 443 13.25 9.23 -32.44
N MET A 444 14.00 8.94 -31.37
CA MET A 444 13.91 9.69 -30.12
C MET A 444 14.48 11.10 -30.33
N ASN A 445 13.61 12.06 -30.61
CA ASN A 445 13.94 13.47 -30.36
C ASN A 445 13.86 13.73 -28.86
N THR A 446 15.03 13.84 -28.23
CA THR A 446 15.18 14.41 -26.89
C THR A 446 14.83 15.90 -26.95
N THR A 447 13.56 16.23 -26.75
CA THR A 447 13.14 17.56 -26.30
C THR A 447 12.58 17.44 -24.89
N SER A 448 13.37 17.90 -23.94
CA SER A 448 12.99 18.12 -22.54
C SER A 448 11.67 18.88 -22.43
N PRO A 449 10.66 18.43 -21.66
CA PRO A 449 9.47 19.22 -21.44
C PRO A 449 9.80 20.32 -20.42
N ARG A 450 9.66 21.58 -20.86
CA ARG A 450 9.56 22.73 -19.96
C ARG A 450 8.29 22.56 -19.12
N ILE A 451 8.47 22.65 -17.80
CA ILE A 451 7.41 22.73 -16.81
C ILE A 451 6.75 24.09 -16.95
N SER A 452 5.58 24.15 -17.59
CA SER A 452 4.56 25.18 -17.38
C SER A 452 3.33 24.81 -18.18
N GLU A 453 2.16 24.87 -17.54
CA GLU A 453 0.81 24.82 -18.14
C GLU A 453 0.21 23.43 -18.41
N VAL A 454 -0.34 22.80 -17.35
CA VAL A 454 -1.73 22.27 -17.38
C VAL A 454 -2.24 22.29 -15.92
N SER A 455 -2.88 23.40 -15.55
CA SER A 455 -3.62 23.54 -14.28
C SER A 455 -5.11 23.76 -14.52
N ASP A 456 -5.67 23.27 -15.63
CA ASP A 456 -7.09 23.44 -15.96
C ASP A 456 -7.61 22.20 -16.71
N ALA A 457 -7.75 21.06 -16.01
CA ALA A 457 -8.51 19.90 -16.51
C ALA A 457 -8.96 18.93 -15.39
N ILE A 458 -9.26 19.43 -14.19
CA ILE A 458 -9.98 18.66 -13.15
C ILE A 458 -11.12 19.53 -12.62
N MET A 459 -12.09 19.81 -13.50
CA MET A 459 -13.45 20.20 -13.13
C MET A 459 -14.36 19.87 -14.31
N GLN A 460 -14.71 18.59 -14.44
CA GLN A 460 -15.98 18.12 -15.01
C GLN A 460 -15.93 16.59 -15.04
N GLU A 461 -16.32 15.97 -13.93
CA GLU A 461 -17.06 14.70 -13.88
C GLU A 461 -17.47 14.48 -12.41
N THR A 462 -18.62 15.07 -12.08
CA THR A 462 -19.54 14.62 -11.04
C THR A 462 -20.86 14.32 -11.71
#